data_AF-A0AAV9M1I5-F1
#
_entry.id   AF-A0AAV9M1I5-F1
#
_cell.length_a   1.000
_cell.length_b   1.000
_cell.length_c   1.000
_cell.angle_alpha   90.00
_cell.angle_beta   90.00
_cell.angle_gamma   90.00
#
_symmetry.space_group_name_H-M   'P 1'
#
loop_
_entity.id
_entity.type
_entity.pdbx_description
1 polymer ?
#
loop_
_entity_poly.entity_id
_entity_poly.type
_entity_poly.pdbx_seq_one_letter_code
_entity_poly.pdbx_strand_id
1 'polypeptide(L)'
;MSQNSVNIEEADICKCGDYCRLKTSRSPLNSGRRFFGCKASNRKVKELEEERDSLKFQLNENEEKMMVLNKKLKEVKLQRD
;
A
#
# COMPACT_ATOMS: atom_id res chain seq x y z
N MET A 1 -42.44 -21.29 -15.35
CA MET A 1 -41.57 -20.13 -15.04
C MET A 1 -40.67 -20.54 -13.90
N SER A 2 -39.40 -20.82 -14.18
CA SER A 2 -38.45 -21.28 -13.17
C SER A 2 -38.04 -20.09 -12.32
N GLN A 3 -38.41 -20.11 -11.03
CA GLN A 3 -37.85 -19.18 -10.06
C GLN A 3 -36.38 -19.55 -9.86
N ASN A 4 -35.50 -18.88 -10.61
CA ASN A 4 -34.09 -18.86 -10.26
C ASN A 4 -33.96 -17.90 -9.08
N SER A 5 -34.16 -18.43 -7.87
CA SER A 5 -33.72 -17.76 -6.65
C SER A 5 -32.21 -17.62 -6.74
N VAL A 6 -31.75 -16.45 -7.15
CA VAL A 6 -30.35 -16.09 -7.04
C VAL A 6 -30.11 -16.02 -5.54
N ASN A 7 -29.41 -17.02 -5.01
CA ASN A 7 -29.00 -17.07 -3.62
C ASN A 7 -27.96 -15.96 -3.42
N ILE A 8 -28.44 -14.74 -3.14
CA ILE A 8 -27.64 -13.55 -2.83
C ILE A 8 -27.23 -13.67 -1.36
N GLU A 9 -26.44 -14.70 -1.05
CA GLU A 9 -25.85 -14.87 0.27
C GLU A 9 -24.34 -14.74 0.09
N GLU A 10 -23.83 -13.57 0.47
CA GLU A 10 -22.47 -13.34 1.00
C GLU A 10 -21.24 -13.45 0.06
N ALA A 11 -21.37 -13.98 -1.17
CA ALA A 11 -20.20 -14.46 -1.93
C ALA A 11 -19.52 -13.47 -2.91
N ASP A 12 -20.05 -12.28 -3.14
CA ASP A 12 -19.54 -11.36 -4.19
C ASP A 12 -18.74 -10.15 -3.65
N ILE A 13 -18.23 -10.22 -2.42
CA ILE A 13 -17.33 -9.19 -1.85
C ILE A 13 -15.87 -9.61 -2.06
N CYS A 14 -15.05 -8.69 -2.56
CA CYS A 14 -13.62 -8.96 -2.74
C CYS A 14 -12.90 -9.04 -1.39
N LYS A 15 -11.93 -9.95 -1.27
CA LYS A 15 -11.07 -10.08 -0.07
C LYS A 15 -10.31 -8.82 0.31
N CYS A 16 -10.24 -7.81 -0.57
CA CYS A 16 -9.64 -6.52 -0.20
C CYS A 16 -10.55 -5.64 0.67
N GLY A 17 -11.81 -6.04 0.91
CA GLY A 17 -12.76 -5.26 1.70
C GLY A 17 -13.53 -4.20 0.90
N ASP A 18 -13.24 -4.04 -0.40
CA ASP A 18 -13.96 -3.11 -1.28
C ASP A 18 -14.87 -3.83 -2.28
N TYR A 19 -15.85 -3.09 -2.79
CA TYR A 19 -16.64 -3.47 -3.96
C TYR A 19 -15.75 -3.56 -5.21
N CYS A 20 -15.37 -4.79 -5.57
CA CYS A 20 -14.67 -5.05 -6.82
C CYS A 20 -15.62 -5.66 -7.84
N ARG A 21 -15.45 -5.28 -9.11
CA ARG A 21 -16.20 -5.89 -10.20
C ARG A 21 -15.81 -7.37 -10.35
N LEU A 22 -16.77 -8.26 -10.16
CA LEU A 22 -16.64 -9.67 -10.53
C LEU A 22 -16.57 -9.79 -12.06
N LYS A 23 -15.62 -10.56 -12.55
CA LYS A 23 -15.39 -10.83 -13.96
C LYS A 23 -15.36 -12.33 -14.20
N THR A 24 -15.75 -12.74 -15.39
CA THR A 24 -15.68 -14.14 -15.83
C THR A 24 -14.69 -14.25 -16.97
N SER A 25 -13.75 -15.17 -16.86
CA SER A 25 -12.75 -15.45 -17.89
C SER A 25 -13.42 -16.06 -19.12
N ARG A 26 -12.99 -15.57 -20.29
CA ARG A 26 -13.38 -16.08 -21.62
C ARG A 26 -12.26 -16.84 -22.32
N SER A 27 -11.09 -17.02 -21.68
CA SER A 27 -10.00 -17.74 -22.31
C SER A 27 -10.32 -19.24 -22.37
N PRO A 28 -9.91 -19.97 -23.42
CA PRO A 28 -10.17 -21.40 -23.53
C PRO A 28 -9.66 -22.20 -22.32
N LEU A 29 -8.47 -21.84 -21.81
CA LEU A 29 -7.83 -22.52 -20.67
C LEU A 29 -8.50 -22.22 -19.32
N ASN A 30 -9.27 -21.14 -19.20
CA ASN A 30 -9.88 -20.72 -17.94
C ASN A 30 -11.36 -20.34 -18.12
N SER A 31 -12.07 -20.96 -19.06
CA SER A 31 -13.43 -20.57 -19.40
C SER A 31 -14.37 -20.70 -18.19
N GLY A 32 -15.21 -19.69 -17.95
CA GLY A 32 -16.18 -19.70 -16.85
C GLY A 32 -15.59 -19.41 -15.47
N ARG A 33 -14.25 -19.34 -15.32
CA ARG A 33 -13.62 -19.01 -14.04
C ARG A 33 -13.93 -17.56 -13.66
N ARG A 34 -14.47 -17.35 -12.45
CA ARG A 34 -14.78 -16.02 -11.91
C ARG A 34 -13.61 -15.46 -11.10
N PHE A 35 -13.34 -14.17 -11.24
CA PHE A 35 -12.30 -13.46 -10.50
C PHE A 35 -12.70 -12.00 -10.30
N PHE A 36 -12.23 -11.38 -9.21
CA PHE A 36 -12.42 -9.95 -8.99
C PHE A 36 -11.36 -9.14 -9.73
N GLY A 37 -11.78 -8.09 -10.42
CA GLY A 37 -10.86 -7.06 -10.96
C GLY A 37 -10.32 -6.14 -9.87
N CYS A 38 -9.74 -6.71 -8.81
CA CYS A 38 -9.27 -6.00 -7.63
C CYS A 38 -8.04 -5.13 -7.95
N LYS A 39 -8.04 -3.88 -7.49
CA LYS A 39 -6.90 -2.95 -7.59
C LYS A 39 -6.18 -2.74 -6.25
N ALA A 40 -6.50 -3.53 -5.22
CA ALA A 40 -5.98 -3.31 -3.87
C ALA A 40 -4.47 -3.45 -3.76
N SER A 41 -3.85 -4.35 -4.54
CA SER A 41 -2.39 -4.43 -4.62
C SER A 41 -1.78 -3.11 -5.06
N ASN A 42 -2.40 -2.44 -6.05
CA ASN A 42 -1.90 -1.17 -6.58
C ASN A 42 -2.13 -0.01 -5.60
N ARG A 43 -3.19 -0.05 -4.79
CA ARG A 43 -3.41 0.94 -3.72
C ARG A 43 -2.37 0.80 -2.61
N LYS A 44 -2.17 -0.42 -2.12
CA LYS A 44 -1.14 -0.71 -1.10
C LYS A 44 0.26 -0.33 -1.56
N VAL A 45 0.61 -0.58 -2.83
CA VAL A 45 1.90 -0.14 -3.38
C VAL A 45 2.03 1.37 -3.35
N LYS A 46 0.99 2.12 -3.74
CA LYS A 46 1.00 3.59 -3.67
C LYS A 46 1.14 4.12 -2.25
N GLU A 47 0.37 3.58 -1.32
CA GLU A 47 0.44 3.94 0.11
C GLU A 47 1.87 3.72 0.64
N LEU A 48 2.48 2.56 0.34
CA LEU A 48 3.85 2.25 0.73
C LEU A 48 4.89 3.14 0.03
N GLU A 49 4.66 3.54 -1.22
CA GLU A 49 5.52 4.48 -1.95
C GLU A 49 5.48 5.88 -1.32
N GLU A 50 4.28 6.35 -0.94
CA GLU A 50 4.08 7.62 -0.24
C GLU A 50 4.72 7.61 1.16
N GLU A 51 4.54 6.52 1.92
CA GLU A 51 5.20 6.33 3.22
C GLU A 51 6.73 6.32 3.09
N ARG A 52 7.26 5.59 2.09
CA ARG A 52 8.70 5.55 1.81
C ARG A 52 9.24 6.95 1.52
N ASP A 53 8.54 7.74 0.71
CA ASP A 53 9.00 9.08 0.33
C ASP A 53 8.95 10.05 1.53
N SER A 54 7.92 9.93 2.37
CA SER A 54 7.85 10.66 3.64
C SER A 54 9.00 10.31 4.59
N LEU A 55 9.28 9.01 4.78
CA LEU A 55 10.38 8.54 5.62
C LEU A 55 11.74 8.99 5.10
N LYS A 56 11.93 8.97 3.77
CA LYS A 56 13.17 9.46 3.14
C LYS A 56 13.40 10.94 3.42
N PHE A 57 12.35 11.75 3.36
CA PHE A 57 12.44 13.17 3.70
C PHE A 57 12.84 13.37 5.17
N GLN A 58 12.19 12.67 6.09
CA GLN A 58 12.51 12.73 7.52
C GLN A 58 13.94 12.28 7.83
N LEU A 59 14.41 11.24 7.14
CA LEU A 59 15.78 10.75 7.30
C LEU A 59 16.80 11.82 6.91
N ASN A 60 16.61 12.48 5.77
CA ASN A 60 17.48 13.57 5.32
C ASN A 60 17.50 14.73 6.34
N GLU A 61 16.33 15.16 6.84
CA GLU A 61 16.28 16.21 7.87
C GLU A 61 17.02 15.80 9.16
N ASN A 62 16.92 14.53 9.55
CA ASN A 62 17.58 14.03 10.73
C ASN A 62 19.09 13.91 10.53
N GLU A 63 19.55 13.52 9.34
CA GLU A 63 20.97 13.51 8.98
C GLU A 63 21.58 14.93 9.07
N GLU A 64 20.87 15.95 8.57
CA GLU A 64 21.28 17.35 8.70
C GLU A 64 21.35 17.81 10.16
N LYS A 65 20.31 17.51 10.95
CA LYS A 65 20.28 17.82 12.40
C LYS A 65 21.45 17.14 13.13
N MET A 66 21.75 15.89 12.81
CA MET A 66 22.88 15.16 13.39
C MET A 66 24.23 15.77 13.00
N MET A 67 24.40 16.23 11.76
CA MET A 67 25.60 16.95 11.35
C MET A 67 25.80 18.23 12.17
N VAL A 68 24.75 19.01 12.37
CA VAL A 68 24.79 20.24 13.17
C VAL A 68 25.11 19.94 14.64
N LEU A 69 24.48 18.93 15.23
CA LEU A 69 24.75 18.51 16.61
C LEU A 69 26.19 18.05 16.80
N ASN A 70 26.71 17.26 15.86
CA ASN A 70 28.10 16.81 15.89
C ASN A 70 29.09 17.98 15.76
N LYS A 71 28.77 18.99 14.93
CA LYS A 71 29.58 20.21 14.83
C LYS A 71 29.59 20.98 16.16
N LYS A 72 28.42 21.23 16.75
CA LYS A 72 28.30 21.89 18.07
C LYS A 72 29.03 21.13 19.16
N LEU A 73 28.95 19.80 19.15
CA LEU A 73 29.64 18.96 20.12
C LEU A 73 31.16 19.10 20.02
N LYS A 74 31.72 19.22 18.80
CA LYS A 74 33.15 19.49 18.60
C LYS A 74 33.55 20.86 19.16
N GLU A 75 32.75 21.90 18.89
CA GLU A 75 33.00 23.25 19.41
C GLU A 75 33.00 23.29 20.95
N VAL A 76 32.03 22.65 21.60
CA VAL A 76 31.95 22.57 23.07
C VAL A 76 33.07 21.74 23.70
N LYS A 77 33.64 20.77 22.96
CA LYS A 77 34.83 20.04 23.42
C LYS A 77 36.07 20.94 23.39
N LEU A 78 36.27 21.67 22.29
CA LEU A 78 37.40 22.60 22.13
C LEU A 78 37.41 23.76 23.13
N GLN A 79 36.23 24.19 23.62
CA GLN A 79 36.13 25.25 24.63
C GLN A 79 36.42 24.78 26.06
N ARG A 80 36.48 23.47 26.30
CA ARG A 80 36.75 22.88 27.62
C ARG A 80 38.20 22.48 27.84
N ASP A 81 38.98 22.37 26.76
CA ASP A 81 40.43 22.14 26.76
C ASP A 81 41.18 23.48 26.85
#